data_AF-A0A7C3G9Q5-F1
#
_entry.id   AF-A0A7C3G9Q5-F1
#
_cell.length_a   1.000
_cell.length_b   1.000
_cell.length_c   1.000
_cell.angle_alpha   90.00
_cell.angle_beta   90.00
_cell.angle_gamma   90.00
#
_symmetry.space_group_name_H-M   'P 1'
#
loop_
_entity.id
_entity.type
_entity.pdbx_description
1 polymer ?
#
loop_
_entity_poly.entity_id
_entity_poly.type
_entity_poly.pdbx_seq_one_letter_code
_entity_poly.pdbx_strand_id
1 'polypeptide(L)'
;NPETLLTYRYVTLRGEKARAPLKIQAALVRGFRKYLDEKGFTEIFTPKIVKAGAEGGSNLFEVDYFGEPAYLAQSPQLYKQIMVGVYERVYEVAPVWRAEEHATSRHLNEYLSLDVEMGFIESEEDVMALEEELVQAMLEEARVAAGREIELLGADWPKVPKTFPRVPYAEAKSIVKELGVGMGADLNDAAERALGEYFSEKYGTDFIFIVDYPEEVRPFYTMPKEGGLTRGYDLLFRGLEITSGGQRIHQPELIVRQLEKKGMNVEAFKDYIEVFRYGMPPHGGFAIGAERFTQKLLGLPNVRYARAFPRDRHRVTP
;
A
#
# COMPACT_ATOMS: atom_id res chain seq x y z
N ASN A 1 6.74 -15.66 25.31
CA ASN A 1 5.52 -15.96 24.51
C ASN A 1 5.04 -14.65 23.87
N PRO A 2 4.94 -14.57 22.52
CA PRO A 2 4.45 -13.39 21.80
C PRO A 2 3.08 -12.86 22.29
N GLU A 3 2.14 -13.75 22.58
CA GLU A 3 0.78 -13.34 22.97
C GLU A 3 0.77 -12.65 24.33
N THR A 4 1.58 -13.11 25.29
CA THR A 4 1.74 -12.44 26.59
C THR A 4 2.27 -11.02 26.42
N LEU A 5 3.23 -10.81 25.51
CA LEU A 5 3.77 -9.48 25.24
C LEU A 5 2.72 -8.52 24.68
N LEU A 6 1.81 -9.02 23.83
CA LEU A 6 0.71 -8.25 23.24
C LEU A 6 -0.46 -8.04 24.22
N THR A 7 -0.77 -8.99 25.10
CA THR A 7 -1.80 -8.81 26.14
C THR A 7 -1.40 -7.72 27.14
N TYR A 8 -0.12 -7.66 27.52
CA TYR A 8 0.41 -6.67 28.44
C TYR A 8 1.10 -5.49 27.72
N ARG A 9 0.65 -5.16 26.49
CA ARG A 9 1.33 -4.21 25.60
C ARG A 9 1.58 -2.83 26.20
N TYR A 10 0.66 -2.37 27.04
CA TYR A 10 0.75 -1.10 27.78
C TYR A 10 1.96 -0.99 28.72
N VAL A 11 2.53 -2.13 29.15
CA VAL A 11 3.76 -2.16 29.95
C VAL A 11 4.94 -2.74 29.17
N THR A 12 4.71 -3.71 28.29
CA THR A 12 5.82 -4.33 27.53
C THR A 12 6.47 -3.38 26.53
N LEU A 13 5.72 -2.37 26.02
CA LEU A 13 6.29 -1.30 25.19
C LEU A 13 7.32 -0.43 25.91
N ARG A 14 7.45 -0.50 27.24
CA ARG A 14 8.52 0.21 27.96
C ARG A 14 9.91 -0.35 27.65
N GLY A 15 10.01 -1.62 27.23
CA GLY A 15 11.27 -2.23 26.84
C GLY A 15 11.87 -1.57 25.60
N GLU A 16 13.17 -1.26 25.62
CA GLU A 16 13.80 -0.47 24.56
C GLU A 16 13.66 -1.10 23.17
N LYS A 17 13.88 -2.41 23.06
CA LYS A 17 13.68 -3.16 21.80
C LYS A 17 12.22 -3.22 21.37
N ALA A 18 11.27 -3.16 22.31
CA ALA A 18 9.84 -3.24 21.99
C ALA A 18 9.28 -1.92 21.44
N ARG A 19 9.78 -0.76 21.91
CA ARG A 19 9.39 0.57 21.38
C ARG A 19 10.17 1.00 20.14
N ALA A 20 11.37 0.45 19.93
CA ALA A 20 12.25 0.84 18.82
C ALA A 20 11.54 0.81 17.44
N PRO A 21 10.77 -0.23 17.08
CA PRO A 21 10.01 -0.23 15.82
C PRO A 21 9.04 0.94 15.67
N LEU A 22 8.37 1.35 16.76
CA LEU A 22 7.41 2.45 16.74
C LEU A 22 8.09 3.81 16.56
N LYS A 23 9.28 3.99 17.17
CA LYS A 23 10.10 5.20 16.99
C LYS A 23 10.58 5.32 15.53
N ILE A 24 11.02 4.21 14.94
CA ILE A 24 11.45 4.14 13.55
C ILE A 24 10.27 4.39 12.60
N GLN A 25 9.11 3.78 12.85
CA GLN A 25 7.89 4.05 12.07
C GLN A 25 7.48 5.52 12.13
N ALA A 26 7.56 6.16 13.30
CA ALA A 26 7.28 7.59 13.42
C ALA A 26 8.25 8.45 12.58
N ALA A 27 9.52 8.04 12.44
CA ALA A 27 10.48 8.69 11.57
C ALA A 27 10.20 8.43 10.08
N LEU A 28 9.85 7.20 9.69
CA LEU A 28 9.42 6.87 8.33
C LEU A 28 8.23 7.74 7.89
N VAL A 29 7.19 7.83 8.73
CA VAL A 29 5.99 8.64 8.45
C VAL A 29 6.32 10.14 8.43
N ARG A 30 7.28 10.60 9.23
CA ARG A 30 7.78 11.99 9.14
C ARG A 30 8.47 12.25 7.81
N GLY A 31 9.32 11.34 7.36
CA GLY A 31 10.01 11.43 6.07
C GLY A 31 9.04 11.43 4.91
N PHE A 32 7.98 10.63 5.00
CA PHE A 32 6.89 10.61 4.03
C PHE A 32 6.23 11.98 3.88
N ARG A 33 5.76 12.57 4.99
CA ARG A 33 5.13 13.89 4.97
C ARG A 33 6.08 14.97 4.46
N LYS A 34 7.27 15.05 5.06
CA LYS A 34 8.27 16.07 4.74
C LYS A 34 8.62 16.09 3.26
N TYR A 35 8.87 14.92 2.67
CA TYR A 35 9.20 14.82 1.24
C TYR A 35 8.04 15.28 0.35
N LEU A 36 6.81 14.89 0.68
CA LEU A 36 5.64 15.27 -0.12
C LEU A 36 5.30 16.75 0.01
N ASP A 37 5.45 17.34 1.20
CA ASP A 37 5.35 18.79 1.43
C ASP A 37 6.37 19.55 0.57
N GLU A 38 7.64 19.09 0.55
CA GLU A 38 8.71 19.68 -0.28
C GLU A 38 8.42 19.55 -1.79
N LYS A 39 7.65 18.54 -2.21
CA LYS A 39 7.21 18.30 -3.59
C LYS A 39 5.84 18.92 -3.91
N GLY A 40 5.33 19.80 -3.04
CA GLY A 40 4.11 20.57 -3.26
C GLY A 40 2.81 19.77 -3.18
N PHE A 41 2.80 18.64 -2.48
CA PHE A 41 1.56 17.93 -2.20
C PHE A 41 0.79 18.58 -1.05
N THR A 42 -0.52 18.39 -1.03
CA THR A 42 -1.41 18.82 0.06
C THR A 42 -1.88 17.61 0.88
N GLU A 43 -1.68 17.63 2.21
CA GLU A 43 -2.31 16.63 3.10
C GLU A 43 -3.83 16.81 3.11
N ILE A 44 -4.57 15.75 2.81
CA ILE A 44 -6.02 15.72 2.84
C ILE A 44 -6.53 14.76 3.92
N PHE A 45 -7.78 14.96 4.34
CA PHE A 45 -8.43 14.15 5.37
C PHE A 45 -9.79 13.69 4.87
N THR A 46 -9.89 12.41 4.50
CA THR A 46 -11.08 11.86 3.84
C THR A 46 -11.95 11.08 4.84
N PRO A 47 -13.25 10.87 4.55
CA PRO A 47 -14.13 10.10 5.43
C PRO A 47 -13.64 8.68 5.69
N LYS A 48 -13.84 8.20 6.93
CA LYS A 48 -13.54 6.80 7.33
C LYS A 48 -14.77 5.94 7.56
N ILE A 49 -15.95 6.55 7.50
CA ILE A 49 -17.25 5.87 7.43
C ILE A 49 -17.78 6.16 6.02
N VAL A 50 -18.04 5.11 5.24
CA VAL A 50 -18.39 5.20 3.82
C VAL A 50 -19.61 4.35 3.51
N LYS A 51 -20.37 4.71 2.47
CA LYS A 51 -21.57 3.98 2.06
C LYS A 51 -21.28 2.72 1.23
N ALA A 52 -20.13 2.68 0.56
CA ALA A 52 -19.69 1.55 -0.24
C ALA A 52 -18.17 1.42 -0.19
N GLY A 53 -17.66 0.19 -0.33
CA GLY A 53 -16.23 -0.07 -0.47
C GLY A 53 -15.70 0.27 -1.85
N ALA A 54 -14.46 0.74 -1.93
CA ALA A 54 -13.80 1.08 -3.20
C ALA A 54 -13.37 -0.15 -4.03
N GLU A 55 -13.28 -1.33 -3.42
CA GLU A 55 -12.58 -2.51 -3.97
C GLU A 55 -13.48 -3.76 -4.13
N GLY A 56 -14.81 -3.62 -4.22
CA GLY A 56 -15.68 -4.74 -4.63
C GLY A 56 -16.29 -5.59 -3.50
N GLY A 57 -16.37 -5.05 -2.28
CA GLY A 57 -17.34 -5.52 -1.28
C GLY A 57 -16.90 -6.69 -0.39
N SER A 58 -15.72 -7.27 -0.57
CA SER A 58 -15.16 -8.26 0.36
C SER A 58 -14.43 -7.58 1.54
N ASN A 59 -14.33 -8.27 2.68
CA ASN A 59 -13.58 -7.85 3.87
C ASN A 59 -13.93 -6.45 4.43
N LEU A 60 -15.20 -6.04 4.35
CA LEU A 60 -15.68 -4.78 4.92
C LEU A 60 -16.10 -4.95 6.39
N PHE A 61 -15.82 -3.94 7.22
CA PHE A 61 -16.44 -3.80 8.53
C PHE A 61 -17.71 -2.98 8.40
N GLU A 62 -18.87 -3.60 8.58
CA GLU A 62 -20.16 -2.92 8.64
C GLU A 62 -20.34 -2.24 10.00
N VAL A 63 -20.90 -1.03 9.98
CA VAL A 63 -21.26 -0.23 11.16
C VAL A 63 -22.67 0.32 10.98
N ASP A 64 -23.44 0.36 12.07
CA ASP A 64 -24.74 1.02 12.11
C ASP A 64 -24.55 2.54 12.18
N TYR A 65 -24.93 3.25 11.13
CA TYR A 65 -24.89 4.70 11.05
C TYR A 65 -26.30 5.27 11.17
N PHE A 66 -26.79 5.34 12.41
CA PHE A 66 -28.12 5.87 12.76
C PHE A 66 -29.29 5.11 12.09
N GLY A 67 -29.20 3.79 11.99
CA GLY A 67 -30.21 2.93 11.36
C GLY A 67 -29.94 2.62 9.89
N GLU A 68 -28.88 3.20 9.30
CA GLU A 68 -28.44 2.93 7.94
C GLU A 68 -27.11 2.18 7.95
N PRO A 69 -26.95 1.14 7.11
CA PRO A 69 -25.68 0.43 7.01
C PRO A 69 -24.61 1.34 6.40
N ALA A 70 -23.46 1.42 7.07
CA ALA A 70 -22.24 2.04 6.56
C ALA A 70 -21.05 1.12 6.80
N TYR A 71 -19.88 1.48 6.27
CA TYR A 71 -18.68 0.65 6.34
C TYR A 71 -17.46 1.47 6.75
N LEU A 72 -16.50 0.83 7.44
CA LEU A 72 -15.19 1.43 7.65
C LEU A 72 -14.38 1.39 6.35
N ALA A 73 -13.70 2.50 6.04
CA ALA A 73 -12.95 2.65 4.79
C ALA A 73 -11.73 1.70 4.73
N GLN A 74 -11.62 0.93 3.66
CA GLN A 74 -10.46 0.08 3.36
C GLN A 74 -9.31 0.85 2.71
N SER A 75 -9.62 1.99 2.10
CA SER A 75 -8.70 2.86 1.37
C SER A 75 -9.39 4.20 1.09
N PRO A 76 -8.66 5.33 1.03
CA PRO A 76 -9.20 6.62 0.57
C PRO A 76 -9.29 6.72 -0.97
N GLN A 77 -9.07 5.64 -1.72
CA GLN A 77 -8.92 5.59 -3.18
C GLN A 77 -9.90 6.47 -3.99
N LEU A 78 -11.20 6.40 -3.71
CA LEU A 78 -12.19 7.18 -4.45
C LEU A 78 -12.04 8.69 -4.15
N TYR A 79 -11.81 9.02 -2.88
CA TYR A 79 -11.68 10.41 -2.43
C TYR A 79 -10.37 11.05 -2.91
N LYS A 80 -9.23 10.35 -2.84
CA LYS A 80 -7.95 10.92 -3.30
C LYS A 80 -7.97 11.24 -4.79
N GLN A 81 -8.64 10.42 -5.62
CA GLN A 81 -8.86 10.71 -7.04
C GLN A 81 -9.74 11.95 -7.26
N ILE A 82 -10.85 12.09 -6.50
CA ILE A 82 -11.68 13.31 -6.53
C ILE A 82 -10.84 14.55 -6.20
N MET A 83 -9.98 14.45 -5.19
CA MET A 83 -9.16 15.56 -4.70
C MET A 83 -8.01 15.94 -5.65
N VAL A 84 -7.63 15.10 -6.62
CA VAL A 84 -6.70 15.50 -7.69
C VAL A 84 -7.27 16.68 -8.50
N GLY A 85 -8.59 16.69 -8.76
CA GLY A 85 -9.24 17.81 -9.43
C GLY A 85 -9.26 19.12 -8.62
N VAL A 86 -8.89 19.07 -7.34
CA VAL A 86 -8.85 20.22 -6.43
C VAL A 86 -7.43 20.73 -6.20
N TYR A 87 -6.49 19.83 -5.91
CA TYR A 87 -5.15 20.18 -5.47
C TYR A 87 -4.03 19.67 -6.39
N GLU A 88 -4.37 18.93 -7.43
CA GLU A 88 -3.45 18.25 -8.36
C GLU A 88 -2.60 17.15 -7.69
N ARG A 89 -2.04 17.40 -6.51
CA ARG A 89 -1.11 16.54 -5.78
C ARG A 89 -1.58 16.42 -4.33
N VAL A 90 -2.02 15.23 -3.93
CA VAL A 90 -2.55 14.98 -2.58
C VAL A 90 -1.91 13.78 -1.92
N TYR A 91 -1.81 13.84 -0.60
CA TYR A 91 -1.46 12.68 0.21
C TYR A 91 -2.37 12.57 1.43
N GLU A 92 -2.48 11.37 1.98
CA GLU A 92 -3.20 11.13 3.23
C GLU A 92 -2.47 10.10 4.09
N VAL A 93 -2.38 10.35 5.39
CA VAL A 93 -1.83 9.41 6.38
C VAL A 93 -2.95 9.07 7.36
N ALA A 94 -3.59 7.92 7.16
CA ALA A 94 -4.81 7.59 7.87
C ALA A 94 -4.98 6.10 8.18
N PRO A 95 -5.70 5.75 9.25
CA PRO A 95 -6.09 4.37 9.49
C PRO A 95 -7.05 3.88 8.40
N VAL A 96 -6.92 2.60 8.06
CA VAL A 96 -7.83 1.85 7.20
C VAL A 96 -8.15 0.51 7.84
N TRP A 97 -9.30 -0.06 7.47
CA TRP A 97 -9.80 -1.29 8.07
C TRP A 97 -10.08 -2.34 7.00
N ARG A 98 -9.60 -3.57 7.21
CA ARG A 98 -9.89 -4.73 6.37
C ARG A 98 -10.26 -5.90 7.26
N ALA A 99 -11.46 -6.44 7.08
CA ALA A 99 -11.95 -7.58 7.86
C ALA A 99 -11.35 -8.90 7.32
N GLU A 100 -10.03 -9.03 7.39
CA GLU A 100 -9.31 -10.24 6.96
C GLU A 100 -9.77 -11.46 7.78
N GLU A 101 -10.22 -12.51 7.09
CA GLU A 101 -10.75 -13.72 7.72
C GLU A 101 -9.65 -14.60 8.34
N HIS A 102 -8.43 -14.51 7.81
CA HIS A 102 -7.29 -15.34 8.18
C HIS A 102 -6.24 -14.57 8.97
N ALA A 103 -5.87 -15.08 10.14
CA ALA A 103 -4.76 -14.55 10.92
C ALA A 103 -3.42 -14.94 10.26
N THR A 104 -2.64 -13.96 9.83
CA THR A 104 -1.32 -14.16 9.23
C THR A 104 -0.26 -13.28 9.92
N SER A 105 1.02 -13.51 9.64
CA SER A 105 2.09 -12.65 10.17
C SER A 105 2.26 -11.31 9.44
N ARG A 106 1.43 -11.05 8.41
CA ARG A 106 1.57 -9.94 7.46
C ARG A 106 0.37 -8.99 7.43
N HIS A 107 -0.77 -9.41 7.98
CA HIS A 107 -2.03 -8.68 7.91
C HIS A 107 -2.49 -8.21 9.30
N LEU A 108 -3.08 -7.02 9.34
CA LEU A 108 -3.80 -6.44 10.47
C LEU A 108 -5.19 -6.02 9.97
N ASN A 109 -6.18 -6.05 10.87
CA ASN A 109 -7.54 -5.64 10.53
C ASN A 109 -7.73 -4.12 10.62
N GLU A 110 -6.81 -3.43 11.29
CA GLU A 110 -6.67 -1.98 11.36
C GLU A 110 -5.18 -1.65 11.18
N TYR A 111 -4.83 -0.87 10.16
CA TYR A 111 -3.44 -0.47 9.89
C TYR A 111 -3.36 0.96 9.38
N LEU A 112 -2.16 1.53 9.37
CA LEU A 112 -1.91 2.89 8.87
C LEU A 112 -1.51 2.83 7.39
N SER A 113 -2.34 3.44 6.54
CA SER A 113 -2.06 3.61 5.12
C SER A 113 -1.44 4.99 4.86
N LEU A 114 -0.43 5.02 4.00
CA LEU A 114 0.21 6.24 3.50
C LEU A 114 -0.13 6.37 2.02
N ASP A 115 -1.16 7.14 1.72
CA ASP A 115 -1.75 7.26 0.39
C ASP A 115 -1.23 8.49 -0.35
N VAL A 116 -0.97 8.33 -1.64
CA VAL A 116 -0.55 9.41 -2.55
C VAL A 116 -1.38 9.32 -3.83
N GLU A 117 -1.77 10.47 -4.38
CA GLU A 117 -2.31 10.60 -5.73
C GLU A 117 -1.82 11.92 -6.36
N MET A 118 -1.42 11.89 -7.63
CA MET A 118 -0.98 13.07 -8.39
C MET A 118 -1.58 13.08 -9.79
N GLY A 119 -1.99 14.27 -10.21
CA GLY A 119 -2.49 14.58 -11.55
C GLY A 119 -1.39 15.04 -12.50
N PHE A 120 -1.81 15.24 -13.75
CA PHE A 120 -0.96 15.66 -14.88
C PHE A 120 0.23 14.73 -15.13
N ILE A 121 0.04 13.42 -14.90
CA ILE A 121 1.03 12.41 -15.24
C ILE A 121 0.91 12.00 -16.71
N GLU A 122 2.03 11.63 -17.32
CA GLU A 122 2.06 11.02 -18.65
C GLU A 122 1.79 9.51 -18.54
N SER A 123 2.35 8.86 -17.52
CA SER A 123 2.20 7.42 -17.31
C SER A 123 2.41 7.00 -15.85
N GLU A 124 2.19 5.72 -15.57
CA GLU A 124 2.53 5.09 -14.29
C GLU A 124 4.01 5.19 -13.91
N GLU A 125 4.91 5.46 -14.88
CA GLU A 125 6.34 5.68 -14.59
C GLU A 125 6.57 6.94 -13.76
N ASP A 126 5.79 8.00 -13.96
CA ASP A 126 5.89 9.23 -13.13
C ASP A 126 5.55 8.94 -11.66
N VAL A 127 4.60 8.02 -11.46
CA VAL A 127 4.14 7.57 -10.14
C VAL A 127 5.21 6.70 -9.47
N MET A 128 5.80 5.75 -10.21
CA MET A 128 6.90 4.91 -9.71
C MET A 128 8.14 5.76 -9.39
N ALA A 129 8.51 6.71 -10.23
CA ALA A 129 9.64 7.61 -10.00
C ALA A 129 9.47 8.45 -8.72
N LEU A 130 8.26 8.96 -8.46
CA LEU A 130 7.95 9.63 -7.21
C LEU A 130 8.11 8.68 -6.01
N GLU A 131 7.60 7.45 -6.12
CA GLU A 131 7.65 6.47 -5.05
C GLU A 131 9.08 6.07 -4.69
N GLU A 132 9.98 5.94 -5.66
CA GLU A 132 11.40 5.66 -5.44
C GLU A 132 12.09 6.74 -4.61
N GLU A 133 11.91 8.01 -5.01
CA GLU A 133 12.46 9.15 -4.29
C GLU A 133 11.86 9.27 -2.87
N LEU A 134 10.55 9.01 -2.75
CA LEU A 134 9.84 9.01 -1.48
C LEU A 134 10.36 7.93 -0.53
N VAL A 135 10.51 6.69 -1.00
CA VAL A 135 11.05 5.58 -0.21
C VAL A 135 12.48 5.91 0.26
N GLN A 136 13.31 6.48 -0.61
CA GLN A 136 14.66 6.94 -0.25
C GLN A 136 14.61 8.00 0.85
N ALA A 137 13.74 9.00 0.74
CA ALA A 137 13.58 10.06 1.73
C ALA A 137 13.06 9.53 3.08
N MET A 138 12.12 8.59 3.07
CA MET A 138 11.63 7.93 4.28
C MET A 138 12.74 7.18 5.01
N LEU A 139 13.54 6.41 4.27
CA LEU A 139 14.67 5.66 4.83
C LEU A 139 15.74 6.59 5.40
N GLU A 140 16.05 7.69 4.72
CA GLU A 140 17.02 8.67 5.21
C GLU A 140 16.55 9.36 6.49
N GLU A 141 15.28 9.80 6.56
CA GLU A 141 14.73 10.38 7.79
C GLU A 141 14.75 9.37 8.95
N ALA A 142 14.47 8.09 8.69
CA ALA A 142 14.57 7.03 9.69
C ALA A 142 16.01 6.84 10.19
N ARG A 143 17.01 6.87 9.30
CA ARG A 143 18.43 6.81 9.68
C ARG A 143 18.84 7.97 10.57
N VAL A 144 18.48 9.19 10.19
CA VAL A 144 18.85 10.40 10.92
C VAL A 144 18.15 10.48 12.28
N ALA A 145 16.84 10.25 12.32
CA ALA A 145 16.04 10.50 13.52
C ALA A 145 15.93 9.30 14.48
N ALA A 146 16.22 8.08 14.01
CA ALA A 146 16.06 6.84 14.77
C ALA A 146 17.27 5.88 14.64
N GLY A 147 18.46 6.41 14.30
CA GLY A 147 19.69 5.63 14.15
C GLY A 147 20.04 4.76 15.37
N ARG A 148 19.86 5.31 16.59
CA ARG A 148 20.06 4.55 17.84
C ARG A 148 19.14 3.33 17.92
N GLU A 149 17.86 3.48 17.57
CA GLU A 149 16.90 2.38 17.58
C GLU A 149 17.20 1.34 16.50
N ILE A 150 17.67 1.77 15.33
CA ILE A 150 18.11 0.89 14.24
C ILE A 150 19.31 0.03 14.69
N GLU A 151 20.32 0.66 15.29
CA GLU A 151 21.49 -0.03 15.86
C GLU A 151 21.10 -1.00 16.99
N LEU A 152 20.21 -0.57 17.91
CA LEU A 152 19.73 -1.39 19.02
C LEU A 152 19.05 -2.69 18.54
N LEU A 153 18.35 -2.62 17.42
CA LEU A 153 17.69 -3.78 16.81
C LEU A 153 18.64 -4.64 15.97
N GLY A 154 19.82 -4.11 15.60
CA GLY A 154 20.74 -4.78 14.69
C GLY A 154 20.12 -4.98 13.31
N ALA A 155 19.30 -4.02 12.86
CA ALA A 155 18.59 -4.14 11.60
C ALA A 155 19.57 -4.08 10.41
N ASP A 156 19.48 -5.08 9.54
CA ASP A 156 20.19 -5.09 8.27
C ASP A 156 19.55 -4.07 7.33
N TRP A 157 20.24 -2.94 7.10
CA TRP A 157 19.70 -1.82 6.35
C TRP A 157 19.64 -2.13 4.85
N PRO A 158 18.54 -1.80 4.15
CA PRO A 158 18.34 -2.28 2.80
C PRO A 158 19.29 -1.65 1.78
N LYS A 159 19.54 -2.41 0.71
CA LYS A 159 20.24 -1.93 -0.48
C LYS A 159 19.26 -1.18 -1.37
N VAL A 160 19.35 0.15 -1.38
CA VAL A 160 18.45 1.03 -2.13
C VAL A 160 19.17 1.53 -3.38
N PRO A 161 18.86 1.01 -4.58
CA PRO A 161 19.40 1.58 -5.81
C PRO A 161 18.70 2.91 -6.11
N LYS A 162 19.32 3.75 -6.96
CA LYS A 162 18.72 5.02 -7.39
C LYS A 162 17.39 4.79 -8.13
N THR A 163 17.34 3.73 -8.93
CA THR A 163 16.17 3.26 -9.67
C THR A 163 15.98 1.78 -9.40
N PHE A 164 14.77 1.38 -9.05
CA PHE A 164 14.36 0.02 -8.76
C PHE A 164 14.08 -0.72 -10.09
N PRO A 165 14.42 -2.00 -10.25
CA PRO A 165 14.06 -2.74 -11.44
C PRO A 165 12.54 -2.76 -11.66
N ARG A 166 12.09 -2.50 -12.89
CA ARG A 166 10.71 -2.78 -13.33
C ARG A 166 10.68 -4.15 -13.99
N VAL A 167 9.95 -5.09 -13.40
CA VAL A 167 9.88 -6.48 -13.83
C VAL A 167 8.47 -6.74 -14.34
N PRO A 168 8.27 -7.00 -15.65
CA PRO A 168 6.96 -7.37 -16.16
C PRO A 168 6.41 -8.59 -15.44
N TYR A 169 5.11 -8.60 -15.15
CA TYR A 169 4.44 -9.67 -14.43
C TYR A 169 4.69 -11.06 -15.06
N ALA A 170 4.68 -11.14 -16.39
CA ALA A 170 4.98 -12.37 -17.12
C ALA A 170 6.43 -12.86 -16.89
N GLU A 171 7.39 -11.94 -16.80
CA GLU A 171 8.79 -12.25 -16.48
C GLU A 171 8.91 -12.73 -15.03
N ALA A 172 8.27 -12.04 -14.09
CA ALA A 172 8.23 -12.45 -12.68
C ALA A 172 7.69 -13.88 -12.52
N LYS A 173 6.60 -14.22 -13.22
CA LYS A 173 6.05 -15.60 -13.25
C LYS A 173 7.03 -16.62 -13.82
N SER A 174 7.80 -16.23 -14.82
CA SER A 174 8.79 -17.10 -15.46
C SER A 174 9.95 -17.39 -14.52
N ILE A 175 10.46 -16.36 -13.83
CA ILE A 175 11.49 -16.50 -12.78
C ILE A 175 11.01 -17.42 -11.66
N VAL A 176 9.80 -17.21 -11.13
CA VAL A 176 9.24 -18.05 -10.04
C VAL A 176 9.14 -19.52 -10.47
N LYS A 177 8.74 -19.77 -11.72
CA LYS A 177 8.66 -21.12 -12.29
C LYS A 177 10.04 -21.77 -12.44
N GLU A 178 11.05 -21.02 -12.88
CA GLU A 178 12.43 -21.50 -12.98
C GLU A 178 13.04 -21.83 -11.62
N LEU A 179 12.68 -21.09 -10.58
CA LEU A 179 13.06 -21.38 -9.19
C LEU A 179 12.33 -22.59 -8.59
N GLY A 180 11.38 -23.19 -9.31
CA GLY A 180 10.63 -24.36 -8.84
C GLY A 180 9.65 -24.05 -7.71
N VAL A 181 9.26 -22.79 -7.53
CA VAL A 181 8.35 -22.36 -6.45
C VAL A 181 6.89 -22.45 -6.91
N GLY A 182 6.06 -23.08 -6.07
CA GLY A 182 4.63 -23.23 -6.35
C GLY A 182 3.90 -21.89 -6.35
N MET A 183 3.30 -21.54 -7.49
CA MET A 183 2.51 -20.33 -7.68
C MET A 183 1.05 -20.69 -7.97
N GLY A 184 0.12 -19.89 -7.46
CA GLY A 184 -1.30 -20.01 -7.74
C GLY A 184 -1.68 -19.36 -9.08
N ALA A 185 -2.92 -18.89 -9.18
CA ALA A 185 -3.35 -18.05 -10.31
C ALA A 185 -2.54 -16.74 -10.39
N ASP A 186 -2.18 -16.20 -9.21
CA ASP A 186 -1.41 -14.98 -9.04
C ASP A 186 -0.12 -15.20 -8.22
N LEU A 187 0.73 -14.17 -8.17
CA LEU A 187 1.89 -14.12 -7.28
C LEU A 187 1.41 -14.24 -5.83
N ASN A 188 1.82 -15.31 -5.17
CA ASN A 188 1.48 -15.58 -3.78
C ASN A 188 2.68 -15.24 -2.86
N ASP A 189 2.45 -15.35 -1.55
CA ASP A 189 3.45 -15.11 -0.51
C ASP A 189 4.81 -15.82 -0.71
N ALA A 190 4.80 -17.00 -1.33
CA ALA A 190 6.00 -17.79 -1.60
C ALA A 190 6.73 -17.29 -2.87
N ALA A 191 5.97 -16.96 -3.92
CA ALA A 191 6.47 -16.38 -5.15
C ALA A 191 7.14 -15.02 -4.91
N GLU A 192 6.51 -14.12 -4.16
CA GLU A 192 7.09 -12.82 -3.80
C GLU A 192 8.41 -12.98 -3.05
N ARG A 193 8.46 -13.92 -2.10
CA ARG A 193 9.68 -14.20 -1.32
C ARG A 193 10.82 -14.66 -2.21
N ALA A 194 10.53 -15.62 -3.09
CA ALA A 194 11.50 -16.16 -4.03
C ALA A 194 12.03 -15.08 -4.99
N LEU A 195 11.15 -14.18 -5.47
CA LEU A 195 11.55 -13.03 -6.27
C LEU A 195 12.46 -12.08 -5.47
N GLY A 196 12.10 -11.75 -4.22
CA GLY A 196 12.93 -10.90 -3.37
C GLY A 196 14.33 -11.47 -3.14
N GLU A 197 14.43 -12.77 -2.85
CA GLU A 197 15.70 -13.48 -2.68
C GLU A 197 16.52 -13.48 -3.98
N TYR A 198 15.89 -13.85 -5.11
CA TYR A 198 16.52 -13.85 -6.43
C TYR A 198 17.11 -12.48 -6.80
N PHE A 199 16.34 -11.40 -6.61
CA PHE A 199 16.80 -10.06 -6.96
C PHE A 199 17.88 -9.52 -6.01
N SER A 200 17.81 -9.86 -4.72
CA SER A 200 18.82 -9.47 -3.73
C SER A 200 20.16 -10.19 -3.99
N GLU A 201 20.13 -11.47 -4.34
CA GLU A 201 21.33 -12.26 -4.64
C GLU A 201 21.95 -11.92 -5.99
N LYS A 202 21.14 -11.83 -7.06
CA LYS A 202 21.64 -11.67 -8.43
C LYS A 202 21.94 -10.22 -8.80
N TYR A 203 21.16 -9.27 -8.29
CA TYR A 203 21.25 -7.86 -8.68
C TYR A 203 21.57 -6.91 -7.52
N GLY A 204 21.63 -7.43 -6.28
CA GLY A 204 21.99 -6.61 -5.13
C GLY A 204 20.96 -5.54 -4.76
N THR A 205 19.69 -5.73 -5.12
CA THR A 205 18.59 -4.82 -4.76
C THR A 205 17.60 -5.49 -3.83
N ASP A 206 17.10 -4.74 -2.85
CA ASP A 206 16.02 -5.20 -1.97
C ASP A 206 14.64 -4.74 -2.45
N PHE A 207 14.59 -3.88 -3.48
CA PHE A 207 13.37 -3.29 -4.04
C PHE A 207 13.22 -3.64 -5.51
N ILE A 208 12.02 -4.07 -5.90
CA ILE A 208 11.63 -4.28 -7.30
C ILE A 208 10.18 -3.87 -7.51
N PHE A 209 9.88 -3.25 -8.65
CA PHE A 209 8.51 -3.10 -9.11
C PHE A 209 8.13 -4.31 -9.95
N ILE A 210 6.93 -4.83 -9.72
CA ILE A 210 6.26 -5.71 -10.66
C ILE A 210 5.27 -4.85 -11.44
N VAL A 211 5.36 -4.87 -12.77
CA VAL A 211 4.56 -4.01 -13.68
C VAL A 211 3.79 -4.87 -14.67
N ASP A 212 2.96 -4.24 -15.51
CA ASP A 212 2.24 -4.93 -16.60
C ASP A 212 1.34 -6.07 -16.10
N TYR A 213 0.59 -5.81 -15.02
CA TYR A 213 -0.37 -6.79 -14.50
C TYR A 213 -1.56 -6.98 -15.45
N PRO A 214 -2.10 -8.21 -15.56
CA PRO A 214 -3.35 -8.45 -16.27
C PRO A 214 -4.53 -7.64 -15.71
N GLU A 215 -5.47 -7.23 -16.56
CA GLU A 215 -6.67 -6.48 -16.15
C GLU A 215 -7.54 -7.23 -15.14
N GLU A 216 -7.54 -8.56 -15.16
CA GLU A 216 -8.40 -9.40 -14.33
C GLU A 216 -8.06 -9.26 -12.84
N VAL A 217 -6.78 -9.11 -12.52
CA VAL A 217 -6.27 -9.07 -11.15
C VAL A 217 -6.15 -7.65 -10.58
N ARG A 218 -6.52 -6.62 -11.36
CA ARG A 218 -6.44 -5.22 -10.93
C ARG A 218 -7.81 -4.60 -10.68
N PRO A 219 -7.91 -3.56 -9.83
CA PRO A 219 -9.16 -2.84 -9.61
C PRO A 219 -9.70 -2.16 -10.88
N PHE A 220 -11.02 -1.92 -10.93
CA PHE A 220 -11.72 -1.32 -12.08
C PHE A 220 -11.16 0.05 -12.49
N TYR A 221 -10.58 0.79 -11.55
CA TYR A 221 -10.06 2.14 -11.76
C TYR A 221 -8.64 2.16 -12.34
N THR A 222 -7.98 1.02 -12.52
CA THR A 222 -6.62 0.95 -13.07
C THR A 222 -6.66 1.17 -14.59
N MET A 223 -5.80 2.05 -15.12
CA MET A 223 -5.76 2.34 -16.55
C MET A 223 -5.33 1.09 -17.36
N PRO A 224 -6.15 0.63 -18.33
CA PRO A 224 -5.77 -0.46 -19.22
C PRO A 224 -4.61 -0.13 -20.16
N LYS A 225 -3.92 -1.16 -20.61
CA LYS A 225 -2.86 -1.15 -21.63
C LYS A 225 -3.21 -2.16 -22.72
N GLU A 226 -2.55 -2.07 -23.87
CA GLU A 226 -2.71 -3.05 -24.94
C GLU A 226 -2.42 -4.48 -24.47
N GLY A 227 -3.09 -5.47 -25.08
CA GLY A 227 -2.86 -6.89 -24.78
C GLY A 227 -3.51 -7.42 -23.50
N GLY A 228 -4.49 -6.70 -22.93
CA GLY A 228 -5.18 -7.10 -21.69
C GLY A 228 -4.35 -6.84 -20.43
N LEU A 229 -3.36 -5.97 -20.52
CA LEU A 229 -2.50 -5.55 -19.42
C LEU A 229 -3.00 -4.23 -18.83
N THR A 230 -2.38 -3.78 -17.76
CA THR A 230 -2.70 -2.54 -17.08
C THR A 230 -1.46 -1.73 -16.76
N ARG A 231 -1.68 -0.44 -16.50
CA ARG A 231 -0.70 0.48 -15.92
C ARG A 231 -0.71 0.45 -14.39
N GLY A 232 -0.98 -0.73 -13.84
CA GLY A 232 -0.90 -1.03 -12.42
C GLY A 232 0.44 -1.70 -12.09
N TYR A 233 0.94 -1.43 -10.90
CA TYR A 233 2.20 -2.00 -10.42
C TYR A 233 2.13 -2.31 -8.92
N ASP A 234 3.03 -3.16 -8.46
CA ASP A 234 3.31 -3.34 -7.03
C ASP A 234 4.81 -3.12 -6.75
N LEU A 235 5.13 -2.58 -5.57
CA LEU A 235 6.50 -2.51 -5.07
C LEU A 235 6.74 -3.64 -4.06
N LEU A 236 7.64 -4.56 -4.41
CA LEU A 236 8.11 -5.58 -3.49
C LEU A 236 9.37 -5.09 -2.77
N PHE A 237 9.36 -5.21 -1.44
CA PHE A 237 10.51 -4.97 -0.59
C PHE A 237 10.87 -6.24 0.20
N ARG A 238 12.05 -6.80 -0.06
CA ARG A 238 12.51 -8.08 0.53
C ARG A 238 11.44 -9.18 0.43
N GLY A 239 10.86 -9.27 -0.77
CA GLY A 239 9.86 -10.28 -1.14
C GLY A 239 8.55 -10.18 -0.35
N LEU A 240 8.10 -8.95 -0.07
CA LEU A 240 6.75 -8.64 0.35
C LEU A 240 6.27 -7.39 -0.35
N GLU A 241 5.05 -7.43 -0.84
CA GLU A 241 4.33 -6.26 -1.31
C GLU A 241 4.14 -5.22 -0.20
N ILE A 242 4.80 -4.08 -0.34
CA ILE A 242 4.64 -2.93 0.57
C ILE A 242 3.75 -1.83 -0.01
N THR A 243 3.60 -1.81 -1.34
CA THR A 243 2.83 -0.81 -2.05
C THR A 243 2.12 -1.43 -3.25
N SER A 244 0.91 -0.96 -3.51
CA SER A 244 0.20 -1.15 -4.77
C SER A 244 -0.19 0.20 -5.37
N GLY A 245 0.01 0.36 -6.68
CA GLY A 245 -0.10 1.65 -7.36
C GLY A 245 -0.41 1.57 -8.85
N GLY A 246 -0.48 2.72 -9.51
CA GLY A 246 -0.63 2.80 -10.96
C GLY A 246 -1.35 4.06 -11.45
N GLN A 247 -1.41 4.19 -12.79
CA GLN A 247 -2.23 5.21 -13.45
C GLN A 247 -3.72 4.83 -13.36
N ARG A 248 -4.57 5.84 -13.17
CA ARG A 248 -6.02 5.67 -13.08
C ARG A 248 -6.72 6.03 -14.37
N ILE A 249 -7.86 5.40 -14.59
CA ILE A 249 -8.80 5.79 -15.62
C ILE A 249 -9.39 7.15 -15.26
N HIS A 250 -9.27 8.12 -16.16
CA HIS A 250 -9.84 9.45 -16.00
C HIS A 250 -10.99 9.74 -16.98
N GLN A 251 -11.28 8.83 -17.93
CA GLN A 251 -12.43 8.97 -18.83
C GLN A 251 -13.67 8.30 -18.25
N PRO A 252 -14.78 9.03 -18.03
CA PRO A 252 -15.97 8.49 -17.35
C PRO A 252 -16.58 7.29 -18.08
N GLU A 253 -16.58 7.29 -19.42
CA GLU A 253 -17.12 6.18 -20.22
C GLU A 253 -16.30 4.90 -20.04
N LEU A 254 -14.98 5.02 -19.86
CA LEU A 254 -14.10 3.88 -19.64
C LEU A 254 -14.25 3.34 -18.21
N ILE A 255 -14.47 4.20 -17.22
CA ILE A 255 -14.79 3.80 -15.84
C ILE A 255 -16.07 2.94 -15.82
N VAL A 256 -17.14 3.42 -16.48
CA VAL A 256 -18.41 2.68 -16.58
C VAL A 256 -18.20 1.31 -17.20
N ARG A 257 -17.48 1.24 -18.34
CA ARG A 257 -17.18 -0.04 -19.00
C ARG A 257 -16.40 -1.00 -18.11
N GLN A 258 -15.44 -0.51 -17.32
CA GLN A 258 -14.66 -1.36 -16.41
C GLN A 258 -15.48 -1.85 -15.21
N LEU A 259 -16.36 -1.01 -14.67
CA LEU A 259 -17.32 -1.41 -13.63
C LEU A 259 -18.25 -2.52 -14.15
N GLU A 260 -18.82 -2.35 -15.34
CA GLU A 260 -19.66 -3.37 -15.98
C GLU A 260 -18.89 -4.66 -16.26
N LYS A 261 -17.67 -4.57 -16.80
CA LYS A 261 -16.79 -5.74 -17.06
C LYS A 261 -16.50 -6.54 -15.78
N LYS A 262 -16.37 -5.86 -14.64
CA LYS A 262 -16.15 -6.49 -13.32
C LYS A 262 -17.44 -6.84 -12.57
N GLY A 263 -18.61 -6.68 -13.19
CA GLY A 263 -19.90 -7.02 -12.59
C GLY A 263 -20.29 -6.13 -11.41
N MET A 264 -19.75 -4.92 -11.34
CA MET A 264 -20.01 -3.95 -10.26
C MET A 264 -21.22 -3.07 -10.59
N ASN A 265 -21.94 -2.64 -9.55
CA ASN A 265 -23.10 -1.75 -9.71
C ASN A 265 -22.65 -0.31 -10.03
N VAL A 266 -22.78 0.12 -11.29
CA VAL A 266 -22.41 1.46 -11.75
C VAL A 266 -23.10 2.58 -10.95
N GLU A 267 -24.38 2.42 -10.61
CA GLU A 267 -25.15 3.43 -9.88
C GLU A 267 -24.59 3.68 -8.47
N ALA A 268 -23.94 2.69 -7.86
CA ALA A 268 -23.28 2.85 -6.57
C ALA A 268 -22.07 3.79 -6.62
N PHE A 269 -21.51 4.02 -7.81
CA PHE A 269 -20.34 4.87 -8.05
C PHE A 269 -20.69 6.19 -8.76
N LYS A 270 -21.98 6.55 -8.88
CA LYS A 270 -22.41 7.71 -9.67
C LYS A 270 -21.70 9.00 -9.27
N ASP A 271 -21.61 9.30 -7.97
CA ASP A 271 -21.03 10.54 -7.46
C ASP A 271 -19.51 10.58 -7.74
N TYR A 272 -18.87 9.41 -7.68
CA TYR A 272 -17.48 9.24 -8.06
C TYR A 272 -17.30 9.43 -9.57
N ILE A 273 -18.12 8.82 -10.43
CA ILE A 273 -18.01 8.96 -11.89
C ILE A 273 -18.27 10.41 -12.32
N GLU A 274 -19.18 11.10 -11.63
CA GLU A 274 -19.61 12.45 -11.94
C GLU A 274 -18.43 13.44 -11.92
N VAL A 275 -17.47 13.30 -10.99
CA VAL A 275 -16.30 14.19 -10.95
C VAL A 275 -15.46 14.14 -12.24
N PHE A 276 -15.44 13.00 -12.93
CA PHE A 276 -14.65 12.81 -14.16
C PHE A 276 -15.24 13.54 -15.37
N ARG A 277 -16.50 13.99 -15.28
CA ARG A 277 -17.17 14.74 -16.36
C ARG A 277 -16.76 16.22 -16.41
N TYR A 278 -16.15 16.74 -15.34
CA TYR A 278 -15.85 18.16 -15.19
C TYR A 278 -14.34 18.47 -15.34
N GLY A 279 -13.65 17.73 -16.20
CA GLY A 279 -12.24 18.00 -16.54
C GLY A 279 -11.23 17.37 -15.57
N MET A 280 -11.32 16.05 -15.35
CA MET A 280 -10.33 15.31 -14.56
C MET A 280 -9.05 15.05 -15.37
N PRO A 281 -7.86 15.48 -14.90
CA PRO A 281 -6.61 15.21 -15.61
C PRO A 281 -6.22 13.74 -15.52
N PRO A 282 -5.32 13.25 -16.40
CA PRO A 282 -4.62 11.99 -16.18
C PRO A 282 -3.93 12.00 -14.82
N HIS A 283 -4.13 10.95 -14.02
CA HIS A 283 -3.61 10.89 -12.66
C HIS A 283 -3.28 9.45 -12.27
N GLY A 284 -2.52 9.31 -11.19
CA GLY A 284 -2.07 8.05 -10.67
C GLY A 284 -1.55 8.20 -9.25
N GLY A 285 -1.37 7.09 -8.58
CA GLY A 285 -1.00 7.10 -7.19
C GLY A 285 -0.72 5.71 -6.65
N PHE A 286 -0.51 5.66 -5.34
CA PHE A 286 -0.18 4.44 -4.63
C PHE A 286 -0.55 4.54 -3.15
N ALA A 287 -0.42 3.43 -2.44
CA ALA A 287 -0.60 3.38 -1.00
C ALA A 287 0.47 2.49 -0.37
N ILE A 288 1.19 3.00 0.63
CA ILE A 288 2.18 2.25 1.39
C ILE A 288 1.57 1.79 2.71
N GLY A 289 1.62 0.50 3.01
CA GLY A 289 1.27 -0.01 4.34
C GLY A 289 2.38 0.28 5.35
N ALA A 290 2.18 1.24 6.27
CA ALA A 290 3.25 1.68 7.18
C ALA A 290 3.79 0.54 8.06
N GLU A 291 2.90 -0.32 8.58
CA GLU A 291 3.28 -1.47 9.38
C GLU A 291 4.00 -2.54 8.56
N ARG A 292 3.57 -2.81 7.31
CA ARG A 292 4.27 -3.76 6.41
C ARG A 292 5.67 -3.26 6.07
N PHE A 293 5.81 -1.98 5.73
CA PHE A 293 7.11 -1.39 5.43
C PHE A 293 8.04 -1.46 6.66
N THR A 294 7.55 -1.06 7.83
CA THR A 294 8.31 -1.13 9.09
C THR A 294 8.71 -2.57 9.44
N GLN A 295 7.78 -3.52 9.31
CA GLN A 295 8.03 -4.94 9.59
C GLN A 295 9.20 -5.46 8.74
N LYS A 296 9.17 -5.20 7.43
CA LYS A 296 10.20 -5.69 6.52
C LYS A 296 11.52 -4.97 6.66
N LEU A 297 11.49 -3.67 6.91
CA LEU A 297 12.70 -2.87 7.13
C LEU A 297 13.52 -3.42 8.30
N LEU A 298 12.83 -3.81 9.37
CA LEU A 298 13.46 -4.23 10.62
C LEU A 298 13.56 -5.76 10.78
N GLY A 299 13.16 -6.53 9.75
CA GLY A 299 13.16 -7.99 9.83
C GLY A 299 12.26 -8.55 10.93
N LEU A 300 11.17 -7.87 11.27
CA LEU A 300 10.30 -8.30 12.38
C LEU A 300 9.56 -9.58 12.00
N PRO A 301 9.47 -10.56 12.92
CA PRO A 301 8.83 -11.85 12.62
C PRO A 301 7.31 -11.74 12.42
N ASN A 302 6.69 -10.62 12.82
CA ASN A 302 5.25 -10.42 12.72
C ASN A 302 4.91 -8.92 12.66
N VAL A 303 3.97 -8.55 11.79
CA VAL A 303 3.49 -7.17 11.60
C VAL A 303 2.96 -6.53 12.89
N ARG A 304 2.46 -7.35 13.83
CA ARG A 304 1.96 -6.90 15.14
C ARG A 304 3.01 -6.17 15.97
N TYR A 305 4.30 -6.37 15.70
CA TYR A 305 5.38 -5.63 16.37
C TYR A 305 5.60 -4.22 15.82
N ALA A 306 5.11 -3.94 14.61
CA ALA A 306 5.13 -2.63 13.98
C ALA A 306 3.90 -1.77 14.34
N ARG A 307 2.97 -2.27 15.16
CA ARG A 307 1.81 -1.51 15.67
C ARG A 307 1.90 -1.38 17.18
N ALA A 308 1.47 -0.23 17.71
CA ALA A 308 1.38 0.00 19.15
C ALA A 308 0.39 -1.00 19.78
N PHE A 309 -0.84 -1.00 19.27
CA PHE A 309 -1.95 -1.88 19.69
C PHE A 309 -2.58 -2.54 18.45
N PRO A 310 -2.19 -3.78 18.09
CA PRO A 310 -2.68 -4.42 16.89
C PRO A 310 -4.15 -4.86 17.01
N ARG A 311 -4.86 -4.82 15.87
CA ARG A 311 -6.14 -5.50 15.66
C ARG A 311 -5.94 -6.61 14.65
N ASP A 312 -6.42 -7.80 15.00
CA ASP A 312 -6.41 -8.98 14.15
C ASP A 312 -7.71 -9.77 14.36
N ARG A 313 -7.84 -10.91 13.69
CA ARG A 313 -9.03 -11.79 13.76
C ARG A 313 -9.48 -12.16 15.18
N HIS A 314 -8.56 -12.20 16.14
CA HIS A 314 -8.80 -12.66 17.51
C HIS A 314 -8.57 -11.58 18.57
N ARG A 315 -7.98 -10.43 18.20
CA ARG A 315 -7.57 -9.37 19.13
C ARG A 315 -8.33 -8.06 18.88
N VAL A 316 -9.14 -7.69 19.87
CA VAL A 316 -9.83 -6.39 19.96
C VAL A 316 -9.50 -5.61 21.25
N THR A 317 -8.62 -6.15 22.10
CA THR A 317 -8.17 -5.53 23.36
C THR A 317 -6.68 -5.78 23.61
N PRO A 318 -5.99 -4.90 24.36
CA PRO A 318 -6.22 -3.45 24.45
C PRO A 318 -6.03 -2.75 23.10
#